data_AF-A0A9E0Q414-F1
#
_entry.id   AF-A0A9E0Q414-F1
#
_cell.length_a   1.000
_cell.length_b   1.000
_cell.length_c   1.000
_cell.angle_alpha   90.00
_cell.angle_beta   90.00
_cell.angle_gamma   90.00
#
_symmetry.space_group_name_H-M   'P 1'
#
loop_
_entity.id
_entity.type
_entity.pdbx_description
1 polymer ?
#
loop_
_entity_poly.entity_id
_entity_poly.type
_entity_poly.pdbx_seq_one_letter_code
_entity_poly.pdbx_strand_id
1 'polypeptide(L)'
;MKFRHVVLFNGQAFKVPQGIQRIDHLATHGWQLRYGGTKMFSDHSADGSGAAAALEKATRELLRRIATLQAPTTLQRAPSQNKTSDLPPGISGPIVRQRSGSGLREASLSVLIPRFGEKPRRRTVYIGTENTYTLQKYEAALARAIQMRQEAEAAYQRDVTRAKRAEGRKLKAERKTG
;
A
#
# COMPACT_ATOMS: atom_id res chain seq x y z
N MET A 1 5.36 0.35 14.84
CA MET A 1 4.06 1.03 14.61
C MET A 1 4.22 2.49 14.99
N LYS A 2 3.74 3.42 14.16
CA LYS A 2 3.71 4.85 14.53
C LYS A 2 2.55 5.11 15.49
N PHE A 3 2.75 6.04 16.42
CA PHE A 3 1.72 6.53 17.34
C PHE A 3 1.58 8.04 17.22
N ARG A 4 0.39 8.55 17.57
CA ARG A 4 0.10 9.98 17.68
C ARG A 4 -0.42 10.25 19.08
N HIS A 5 -0.09 11.42 19.62
CA HIS A 5 -0.70 11.91 20.86
C HIS A 5 -1.91 12.76 20.49
N VAL A 6 -3.04 12.49 21.13
CA VAL A 6 -4.29 13.24 20.94
C VAL A 6 -4.75 13.71 22.30
N VAL A 7 -4.98 15.00 22.45
CA VAL A 7 -5.56 15.60 23.66
C VAL A 7 -7.01 15.96 23.36
N LEU A 8 -7.94 15.48 24.18
CA LEU A 8 -9.36 15.82 24.06
C LEU A 8 -9.67 17.17 24.70
N PHE A 9 -10.86 17.71 24.44
CA PHE A 9 -11.33 18.98 25.02
C PHE A 9 -11.36 18.98 26.55
N ASN A 10 -11.48 17.80 27.18
CA ASN A 10 -11.46 17.62 28.64
C ASN A 10 -10.03 17.49 29.23
N GLY A 11 -8.99 17.71 28.42
CA GLY A 11 -7.58 17.63 28.84
C GLY A 11 -6.99 16.23 28.87
N GLN A 12 -7.78 15.17 28.64
CA GLN A 12 -7.26 13.80 28.62
C GLN A 12 -6.37 13.56 27.40
N ALA A 13 -5.19 13.00 27.64
CA ALA A 13 -4.22 12.67 26.60
C ALA A 13 -4.23 11.16 26.29
N PHE A 14 -4.28 10.83 24.99
CA PHE A 14 -4.29 9.46 24.49
C PHE A 14 -3.14 9.21 23.52
N LYS A 15 -2.47 8.07 23.71
CA LYS A 15 -1.49 7.54 22.75
C LYS A 15 -2.20 6.61 21.75
N VAL A 16 -2.40 7.11 20.53
CA VAL A 16 -3.26 6.48 19.53
C VAL A 16 -2.42 5.81 18.43
N PRO A 17 -2.61 4.51 18.16
CA PRO A 17 -1.86 3.83 17.11
C PRO A 17 -2.26 4.30 15.71
N GLN A 18 -1.31 4.24 14.76
CA GLN A 18 -1.60 4.48 13.36
C GLN A 18 -2.70 3.54 12.85
N GLY A 19 -3.68 4.12 12.16
CA GLY A 19 -4.89 3.41 11.70
C GLY A 19 -6.12 3.72 12.55
N ILE A 20 -5.97 4.45 13.67
CA ILE A 20 -7.10 5.02 14.42
C ILE A 20 -6.99 6.54 14.36
N GLN A 21 -8.14 7.20 14.26
CA GLN A 21 -8.27 8.65 14.24
C GLN A 21 -9.41 9.09 15.17
N ARG A 22 -9.19 10.18 15.91
CA ARG A 22 -10.25 10.83 16.68
C ARG A 22 -11.23 11.53 15.74
N ILE A 23 -12.51 11.35 15.97
CA ILE A 23 -13.58 12.13 15.34
C ILE A 23 -14.31 12.85 16.46
N ASP A 24 -14.24 14.18 16.41
CA ASP A 24 -15.00 15.09 17.25
C ASP A 24 -15.78 16.02 16.32
N HIS A 25 -17.06 15.74 16.19
CA HIS A 25 -18.01 16.60 15.50
C HIS A 25 -19.22 16.82 16.42
N LEU A 26 -20.01 17.87 16.19
CA LEU A 26 -21.08 18.37 17.06
C LEU A 26 -21.99 17.31 17.71
N ALA A 27 -22.26 16.19 17.02
CA ALA A 27 -23.10 15.10 17.52
C ALA A 27 -22.40 13.73 17.51
N THR A 28 -21.09 13.67 17.25
CA THR A 28 -20.37 12.41 17.07
C THR A 28 -18.97 12.52 17.66
N HIS A 29 -18.79 11.82 18.77
CA HIS A 29 -17.53 11.71 19.50
C HIS A 29 -17.09 10.25 19.53
N GLY A 30 -15.89 9.98 19.05
CA GLY A 30 -15.36 8.62 19.06
C GLY A 30 -14.08 8.42 18.27
N TRP A 31 -13.73 7.16 18.11
CA TRP A 31 -12.54 6.73 17.40
C TRP A 31 -12.92 6.01 16.12
N GLN A 32 -12.45 6.53 14.99
CA GLN A 32 -12.60 5.89 13.70
C GLN A 32 -11.37 5.03 13.39
N LEU A 33 -11.58 3.73 13.29
CA LEU A 33 -10.63 2.78 12.73
C LEU A 33 -10.62 2.93 11.20
N ARG A 34 -9.42 2.98 10.60
CA ARG A 34 -9.14 3.12 9.17
C ARG A 34 -8.14 2.04 8.74
N TYR A 35 -8.58 0.78 8.75
CA TYR A 35 -7.78 -0.36 8.31
C TYR A 35 -8.69 -1.40 7.67
N GLY A 36 -8.56 -1.63 6.35
CA GLY A 36 -9.51 -2.47 5.61
C GLY A 36 -10.93 -1.91 5.64
N GLY A 37 -11.08 -0.63 5.32
CA GLY A 37 -12.33 0.14 5.47
C GLY A 37 -12.39 0.93 6.78
N THR A 38 -13.52 1.61 6.99
CA THR A 38 -13.76 2.45 8.17
C THR A 38 -14.68 1.74 9.17
N LYS A 39 -14.49 1.98 10.47
CA LYS A 39 -15.43 1.59 11.53
C LYS A 39 -15.36 2.59 12.68
N MET A 40 -16.52 3.06 13.12
CA MET A 40 -16.62 4.03 14.22
C MET A 40 -16.81 3.32 15.56
N PHE A 41 -16.15 3.83 16.59
CA PHE A 41 -16.30 3.42 17.99
C PHE A 41 -16.65 4.67 18.79
N SER A 42 -17.94 4.84 19.07
CA SER A 42 -18.45 6.00 19.80
C SER A 42 -18.01 5.96 21.26
N ASP A 43 -17.79 7.13 21.84
CA ASP A 43 -17.49 7.26 23.27
C ASP A 43 -18.71 6.91 24.14
N HIS A 44 -19.92 7.08 23.58
CA HIS A 44 -21.18 7.00 24.31
C HIS A 44 -21.26 7.96 25.50
N SER A 45 -20.49 9.05 25.47
CA SER A 45 -20.56 10.15 26.41
C SER A 45 -20.26 11.48 25.74
N ALA A 46 -20.87 12.55 26.23
CA ALA A 46 -20.62 13.93 25.79
C ALA A 46 -19.42 14.58 26.51
N ASP A 47 -19.05 14.10 27.69
CA ASP A 47 -17.92 14.63 28.50
C ASP A 47 -16.56 13.99 28.17
N GLY A 48 -16.53 13.05 27.23
CA GLY A 48 -15.33 12.33 26.80
C GLY A 48 -14.88 11.20 27.75
N SER A 49 -15.57 10.94 28.86
CA SER A 49 -15.22 9.88 29.82
C SER A 49 -15.17 8.47 29.18
N GLY A 50 -16.01 8.22 28.18
CA GLY A 50 -16.04 6.96 27.43
C GLY A 50 -14.93 6.79 26.38
N ALA A 51 -14.11 7.83 26.13
CA ALA A 51 -13.13 7.81 25.05
C ALA A 51 -12.04 6.75 25.26
N ALA A 52 -11.62 6.50 26.50
CA ALA A 52 -10.64 5.45 26.80
C ALA A 52 -11.18 4.06 26.42
N ALA A 53 -12.41 3.74 26.83
CA ALA A 53 -13.05 2.46 26.54
C ALA A 53 -13.33 2.28 25.04
N ALA A 54 -13.70 3.35 24.34
CA ALA A 54 -13.90 3.34 22.90
C ALA A 54 -12.58 3.11 22.14
N LEU A 55 -11.48 3.76 22.58
CA LEU A 55 -10.14 3.56 22.01
C LEU A 55 -9.65 2.12 22.21
N GLU A 56 -9.92 1.54 23.37
CA GLU A 56 -9.59 0.16 23.71
C GLU A 56 -10.30 -0.83 22.74
N LYS A 57 -11.60 -0.63 22.51
CA LYS A 57 -12.38 -1.40 21.53
C LYS A 57 -11.84 -1.22 20.11
N ALA A 58 -11.53 0.02 19.71
CA ALA A 58 -10.97 0.32 18.40
C ALA A 58 -9.59 -0.33 18.19
N THR A 59 -8.74 -0.33 19.23
CA THR A 59 -7.41 -0.94 19.20
C THR A 59 -7.47 -2.46 19.13
N ARG A 60 -8.41 -3.09 19.84
CA ARG A 60 -8.67 -4.54 19.74
C ARG A 60 -9.10 -4.93 18.33
N GLU A 61 -10.02 -4.17 17.73
CA GLU A 61 -10.44 -4.40 16.34
C GLU A 61 -9.29 -4.16 15.35
N LEU A 62 -8.46 -3.12 15.55
CA LEU A 62 -7.27 -2.87 14.73
C LEU A 62 -6.35 -4.10 14.73
N LEU A 63 -6.03 -4.63 15.92
CA LEU A 63 -5.19 -5.82 16.05
C LEU A 63 -5.80 -7.05 15.37
N ARG A 64 -7.13 -7.23 15.52
CA ARG A 64 -7.86 -8.31 14.82
C ARG A 64 -7.71 -8.17 13.30
N ARG A 65 -7.92 -6.97 12.75
CA ARG A 65 -7.81 -6.72 11.31
C ARG A 65 -6.38 -6.83 10.79
N ILE A 66 -5.37 -6.42 11.56
CA ILE A 66 -3.96 -6.61 11.19
C ILE A 66 -3.63 -8.10 11.10
N ALA A 67 -4.21 -8.93 11.96
CA ALA A 67 -4.00 -10.38 11.92
C ALA A 67 -4.66 -11.02 10.69
N THR A 68 -5.90 -10.63 10.36
CA THR A 68 -6.72 -11.30 9.34
C THR A 68 -6.59 -10.72 7.95
N LEU A 69 -6.53 -9.39 7.81
CA LEU A 69 -6.56 -8.71 6.50
C LEU A 69 -5.14 -8.46 5.98
N GLN A 70 -5.02 -8.39 4.65
CA GLN A 70 -3.82 -7.89 4.01
C GLN A 70 -3.57 -6.42 4.40
N ALA A 71 -2.30 -6.03 4.48
CA ALA A 71 -1.96 -4.65 4.81
C ALA A 71 -2.31 -3.71 3.65
N PRO A 72 -2.84 -2.51 3.92
CA PRO A 72 -3.07 -1.52 2.88
C PRO A 72 -1.74 -1.13 2.22
N THR A 73 -1.74 -1.02 0.90
CA THR A 73 -0.57 -0.61 0.10
C THR A 73 -0.87 0.63 -0.71
N THR A 74 0.18 1.38 -1.04
CA THR A 74 0.12 2.56 -1.93
C THR A 74 0.40 2.19 -3.38
N LEU A 75 0.40 0.89 -3.70
CA LEU A 75 0.60 0.43 -5.07
C LEU A 75 -0.60 0.84 -5.92
N GLN A 76 -0.31 1.48 -7.04
CA GLN A 76 -1.33 1.91 -8.00
C GLN A 76 -1.88 0.70 -8.75
N ARG A 77 -3.20 0.45 -8.62
CA ARG A 77 -3.89 -0.71 -9.22
C ARG A 77 -4.47 -0.44 -10.61
N ALA A 78 -4.73 0.82 -10.95
CA ALA A 78 -5.30 1.25 -12.21
C ALA A 78 -4.38 2.26 -12.91
N PRO A 79 -4.39 2.33 -14.26
CA PRO A 79 -3.63 3.34 -14.99
C PRO A 79 -3.86 4.75 -14.44
N SER A 80 -2.84 5.60 -14.46
CA SER A 80 -3.03 7.01 -14.10
C SER A 80 -3.89 7.68 -15.18
N GLN A 81 -4.68 8.68 -14.81
CA GLN A 81 -5.46 9.48 -15.76
C GLN A 81 -4.61 10.05 -16.90
N ASN A 82 -3.34 10.39 -16.61
CA ASN A 82 -2.40 10.94 -17.58
C ASN A 82 -1.69 9.86 -18.44
N LYS A 83 -2.02 8.57 -18.28
CA LYS A 83 -1.41 7.51 -19.08
C LYS A 83 -2.13 7.45 -20.42
N THR A 84 -1.40 7.72 -21.49
CA THR A 84 -1.90 7.71 -22.87
C THR A 84 -1.80 6.35 -23.55
N SER A 85 -1.27 5.32 -22.86
CA SER A 85 -1.17 3.96 -23.38
C SER A 85 -2.05 2.99 -22.61
N ASP A 86 -2.62 2.02 -23.33
CA ASP A 86 -3.43 0.91 -22.78
C ASP A 86 -2.58 -0.14 -22.02
N LEU A 87 -1.32 0.17 -21.76
CA LEU A 87 -0.45 -0.71 -21.00
C LEU A 87 -0.87 -0.74 -19.52
N PRO A 88 -0.65 -1.86 -18.81
CA PRO A 88 -0.92 -1.94 -17.39
C PRO A 88 -0.08 -0.96 -16.54
N PRO A 89 -0.54 -0.62 -15.32
CA PRO A 89 0.23 0.20 -14.39
C PRO A 89 1.65 -0.31 -14.17
N GLY A 90 2.62 0.59 -14.20
CA GLY A 90 4.02 0.24 -14.02
C GLY A 90 4.70 -0.40 -15.23
N ILE A 91 4.01 -0.54 -16.37
CA ILE A 91 4.60 -0.97 -17.65
C ILE A 91 4.55 0.20 -18.64
N SER A 92 5.66 0.46 -19.33
CA SER A 92 5.80 1.50 -20.34
C SER A 92 6.49 0.98 -21.59
N GLY A 93 6.13 1.50 -22.75
CA GLY A 93 6.74 1.20 -24.04
C GLY A 93 5.71 0.97 -25.16
N PRO A 94 6.12 0.37 -26.29
CA PRO A 94 7.50 0.02 -26.62
C PRO A 94 8.44 1.23 -26.59
N ILE A 95 9.57 1.12 -25.88
CA ILE A 95 10.63 2.11 -25.87
C ILE A 95 11.63 1.68 -26.94
N VAL A 96 11.77 2.51 -27.97
CA VAL A 96 12.74 2.31 -29.04
C VAL A 96 14.01 3.07 -28.69
N ARG A 97 15.15 2.38 -28.72
CA ARG A 97 16.48 2.98 -28.50
C ARG A 97 17.47 2.43 -29.51
N GLN A 98 18.45 3.25 -29.90
CA GLN A 98 19.57 2.75 -30.67
C GLN A 98 20.50 1.94 -29.76
N ARG A 99 20.90 0.75 -30.20
CA ARG A 99 21.79 -0.12 -29.42
C ARG A 99 23.20 0.46 -29.44
N SER A 100 23.86 0.56 -28.28
CA SER A 100 25.25 1.02 -28.21
C SER A 100 26.16 0.14 -29.06
N GLY A 101 26.98 0.76 -29.92
CA GLY A 101 27.87 0.05 -30.84
C GLY A 101 27.20 -0.62 -32.05
N SER A 102 25.89 -0.40 -32.27
CA SER A 102 25.17 -0.90 -33.44
C SER A 102 24.34 0.21 -34.08
N GLY A 103 24.20 0.18 -35.41
CA GLY A 103 23.27 1.04 -36.14
C GLY A 103 21.80 0.67 -35.93
N LEU A 104 21.53 -0.51 -35.35
CA LEU A 104 20.18 -1.05 -35.24
C LEU A 104 19.43 -0.45 -34.05
N ARG A 105 18.15 -0.13 -34.27
CA ARG A 105 17.22 0.23 -33.19
C ARG A 105 16.65 -1.04 -32.56
N GLU A 106 16.49 -1.03 -31.24
CA GLU A 106 15.81 -2.08 -30.48
C GLU A 106 14.59 -1.53 -29.72
N ALA A 107 13.56 -2.35 -29.63
CA ALA A 107 12.33 -2.06 -28.90
C ALA A 107 12.28 -2.92 -27.63
N SER A 108 11.86 -2.30 -26.53
CA SER A 108 11.70 -2.99 -25.24
C SER A 108 10.56 -2.41 -24.41
N LEU A 109 10.01 -3.20 -23.49
CA LEU A 109 9.12 -2.72 -22.45
C LEU A 109 9.92 -2.41 -21.19
N SER A 110 9.57 -1.32 -20.51
CA SER A 110 10.08 -0.98 -19.18
C SER A 110 9.06 -1.38 -18.13
N VAL A 111 9.49 -2.16 -17.15
CA VAL A 111 8.67 -2.64 -16.02
C VAL A 111 9.19 -2.03 -14.73
N LEU A 112 8.32 -1.36 -13.98
CA LEU A 112 8.61 -0.85 -12.64
C LEU A 112 8.36 -1.98 -11.63
N ILE A 113 9.38 -2.34 -10.86
CA ILE A 113 9.35 -3.40 -9.85
C ILE A 113 9.23 -2.77 -8.47
N PRO A 114 8.07 -2.87 -7.79
CA PRO A 114 7.93 -2.40 -6.42
C PRO A 114 8.74 -3.27 -5.46
N ARG A 115 9.37 -2.64 -4.46
CA ARG A 115 10.15 -3.33 -3.42
C ARG A 115 9.83 -2.73 -2.06
N PHE A 116 9.47 -3.57 -1.10
CA PHE A 116 9.07 -3.07 0.21
C PHE A 116 10.28 -2.58 1.00
N GLY A 117 10.23 -1.35 1.51
CA GLY A 117 11.33 -0.73 2.25
C GLY A 117 12.49 -0.23 1.37
N GLU A 118 12.43 -0.43 0.06
CA GLU A 118 13.47 -0.02 -0.89
C GLU A 118 12.91 0.84 -2.02
N LYS A 119 13.79 1.52 -2.74
CA LYS A 119 13.41 2.24 -3.96
C LYS A 119 12.89 1.24 -5.02
N PRO A 120 11.78 1.52 -5.73
CA PRO A 120 11.36 0.71 -6.87
C PRO A 120 12.48 0.60 -7.92
N ARG A 121 12.57 -0.54 -8.59
CA ARG A 121 13.60 -0.78 -9.62
C ARG A 121 12.98 -0.86 -11.01
N ARG A 122 13.63 -0.31 -12.02
CA ARG A 122 13.23 -0.51 -13.41
C ARG A 122 13.90 -1.77 -13.98
N ARG A 123 13.12 -2.59 -14.68
CA ARG A 123 13.57 -3.73 -15.48
C ARG A 123 13.15 -3.52 -16.92
N THR A 124 13.89 -4.13 -17.84
CA THR A 124 13.62 -4.04 -19.28
C THR A 124 13.32 -5.42 -19.82
N VAL A 125 12.25 -5.54 -20.60
CA VAL A 125 11.87 -6.76 -21.32
C VAL A 125 12.06 -6.49 -22.80
N TYR A 126 13.03 -7.19 -23.40
CA TYR A 126 13.35 -7.05 -24.81
C TYR A 126 12.24 -7.60 -25.70
N ILE A 127 11.93 -6.89 -26.80
CA ILE A 127 10.96 -7.34 -27.80
C ILE A 127 11.69 -7.82 -29.06
N GLY A 128 12.53 -6.96 -29.64
CA GLY A 128 13.18 -7.18 -30.93
C GLY A 128 13.98 -5.97 -31.39
N THR A 129 14.81 -6.16 -32.41
CA THR A 129 15.39 -5.08 -33.23
C THR A 129 14.41 -4.65 -34.31
N GLU A 130 14.68 -3.54 -34.99
CA GLU A 130 13.91 -3.09 -36.16
C GLU A 130 13.65 -4.20 -37.20
N ASN A 131 14.60 -5.10 -37.42
CA ASN A 131 14.47 -6.21 -38.39
C ASN A 131 13.77 -7.46 -37.82
N THR A 132 13.63 -7.55 -36.51
CA THR A 132 13.14 -8.77 -35.84
C THR A 132 11.87 -8.53 -35.03
N TYR A 133 11.37 -7.29 -34.97
CA TYR A 133 10.15 -6.93 -34.29
C TYR A 133 8.93 -7.55 -34.99
N THR A 134 8.10 -8.25 -34.24
CA THR A 134 6.82 -8.78 -34.72
C THR A 134 5.75 -8.59 -33.64
N LEU A 135 4.48 -8.58 -34.04
CA LEU A 135 3.36 -8.51 -33.10
C LEU A 135 3.42 -9.65 -32.07
N GLN A 136 3.71 -10.87 -32.53
CA GLN A 136 3.86 -12.04 -31.66
C GLN A 136 4.97 -11.84 -30.60
N LYS A 137 6.11 -11.26 -30.97
CA LYS A 137 7.18 -10.97 -30.01
C LYS A 137 6.79 -9.87 -29.04
N TYR A 138 6.05 -8.87 -29.51
CA TYR A 138 5.49 -7.83 -28.65
C TYR A 138 4.55 -8.41 -27.61
N GLU A 139 3.57 -9.23 -28.02
CA GLU A 139 2.62 -9.88 -27.12
C GLU A 139 3.33 -10.80 -26.10
N ALA A 140 4.30 -11.60 -26.56
CA ALA A 140 5.11 -12.44 -25.67
C ALA A 140 5.95 -11.63 -24.68
N ALA A 141 6.47 -10.46 -25.09
CA ALA A 141 7.18 -9.55 -24.20
C ALA A 141 6.22 -8.88 -23.20
N LEU A 142 5.03 -8.49 -23.65
CA LEU A 142 4.00 -7.89 -22.80
C LEU A 142 3.50 -8.87 -21.74
N ALA A 143 3.21 -10.11 -22.11
CA ALA A 143 2.82 -11.16 -21.17
C ALA A 143 3.90 -11.36 -20.09
N ARG A 144 5.18 -11.44 -20.49
CA ARG A 144 6.31 -11.53 -19.55
C ARG A 144 6.43 -10.29 -18.64
N ALA A 145 6.23 -9.09 -19.19
CA ALA A 145 6.25 -7.85 -18.42
C ALA A 145 5.13 -7.80 -17.37
N ILE A 146 3.93 -8.23 -17.74
CA ILE A 146 2.76 -8.32 -16.85
C ILE A 146 3.03 -9.31 -15.72
N GLN A 147 3.48 -10.52 -16.05
CA GLN A 147 3.80 -11.54 -15.07
C GLN A 147 4.87 -11.05 -14.08
N MET A 148 5.98 -10.48 -14.59
CA MET A 148 7.05 -9.93 -13.76
C MET A 148 6.54 -8.86 -12.80
N ARG A 149 5.61 -8.00 -13.25
CA ARG A 149 5.00 -6.99 -12.40
C ARG A 149 4.09 -7.62 -11.33
N GLN A 150 3.22 -8.55 -11.71
CA GLN A 150 2.30 -9.23 -10.80
C GLN A 150 3.03 -9.99 -9.68
N GLU A 151 4.10 -10.71 -10.02
CA GLU A 151 4.94 -11.42 -9.05
C GLU A 151 5.57 -10.44 -8.04
N ALA A 152 6.06 -9.30 -8.52
CA ALA A 152 6.64 -8.26 -7.68
C ALA A 152 5.61 -7.60 -6.76
N GLU A 153 4.41 -7.31 -7.26
CA GLU A 153 3.31 -6.76 -6.45
C GLU A 153 2.85 -7.75 -5.38
N ALA A 154 2.75 -9.03 -5.71
CA ALA A 154 2.44 -10.09 -4.75
C ALA A 154 3.52 -10.20 -3.67
N ALA A 155 4.80 -10.15 -4.04
CA ALA A 155 5.92 -10.15 -3.09
C ALA A 155 5.86 -8.93 -2.16
N TYR A 156 5.69 -7.73 -2.73
CA TYR A 156 5.53 -6.50 -1.98
C TYR A 156 4.38 -6.59 -0.97
N GLN A 157 3.21 -7.07 -1.42
CA GLN A 157 2.02 -7.21 -0.57
C GLN A 157 2.26 -8.19 0.59
N ARG A 158 2.94 -9.32 0.34
CA ARG A 158 3.34 -10.28 1.38
C ARG A 158 4.26 -9.63 2.41
N ASP A 159 5.29 -8.92 1.95
CA ASP A 159 6.29 -8.30 2.82
C ASP A 159 5.71 -7.17 3.68
N VAL A 160 4.90 -6.29 3.09
CA VAL A 160 4.18 -5.24 3.85
C VAL A 160 3.25 -5.87 4.89
N THR A 161 2.52 -6.93 4.52
CA THR A 161 1.61 -7.62 5.44
C THR A 161 2.37 -8.27 6.58
N ARG A 162 3.51 -8.93 6.29
CA ARG A 162 4.39 -9.51 7.31
C ARG A 162 4.90 -8.45 8.27
N ALA A 163 5.38 -7.31 7.76
CA ALA A 163 5.86 -6.21 8.57
C ALA A 163 4.73 -5.65 9.46
N LYS A 164 3.54 -5.39 8.89
CA LYS A 164 2.40 -4.87 9.65
C LYS A 164 1.93 -5.83 10.75
N ARG A 165 1.95 -7.14 10.49
CA ARG A 165 1.67 -8.17 11.50
C ARG A 165 2.71 -8.17 12.62
N ALA A 166 3.99 -8.00 12.30
CA ALA A 166 5.03 -7.87 13.31
C ALA A 166 4.81 -6.63 14.19
N GLU A 167 4.41 -5.50 13.60
CA GLU A 167 4.02 -4.31 14.36
C GLU A 167 2.81 -4.58 15.28
N GLY A 168 1.78 -5.27 14.77
CA GLY A 168 0.61 -5.63 15.56
C GLY A 168 0.94 -6.53 16.76
N ARG A 169 1.85 -7.50 16.58
CA ARG A 169 2.34 -8.34 17.68
C ARG A 169 3.07 -7.52 18.75
N LYS A 170 3.91 -6.56 18.35
CA LYS A 170 4.59 -5.64 19.28
C LYS A 170 3.58 -4.81 20.08
N LEU A 171 2.61 -4.18 19.41
CA LEU A 171 1.53 -3.43 20.08
C LEU A 171 0.74 -4.32 21.06
N LYS A 172 0.43 -5.57 20.69
CA LYS A 172 -0.27 -6.51 21.57
C LYS A 172 0.56 -6.86 22.81
N ALA A 173 1.88 -6.97 22.68
CA ALA A 173 2.77 -7.26 23.79
C ALA A 173 2.89 -6.05 24.74
N GLU A 174 3.13 -4.86 24.20
CA GLU A 174 3.19 -3.60 24.99
C GLU A 174 1.93 -3.38 25.84
N ARG A 175 0.75 -3.77 25.32
CA ARG A 175 -0.53 -3.66 26.02
C ARG A 175 -0.82 -4.76 27.05
N LYS A 176 -0.02 -5.83 27.09
CA LYS A 176 -0.15 -6.88 28.12
C LYS A 176 0.76 -6.60 29.32
N THR A 177 1.76 -5.75 29.14
CA THR A 177 2.79 -5.45 30.15
C THR A 177 2.52 -4.17 30.92
N GLY A 178 1.58 -3.33 30.47
CA GLY A 178 1.06 -2.15 31.19
C GLY A 178 -0.42 -2.29 31.46
#